data_AF-A0A170V157-F1
#
_entry.id   AF-A0A170V157-F1
#
_cell.length_a   1.000
_cell.length_b   1.000
_cell.length_c   1.000
_cell.angle_alpha   90.00
_cell.angle_beta   90.00
_cell.angle_gamma   90.00
#
_symmetry.space_group_name_H-M   'P 1'
#
loop_
_entity.id
_entity.type
_entity.pdbx_description
1 polymer ?
#
loop_
_entity_poly.entity_id
_entity_poly.type
_entity_poly.pdbx_seq_one_letter_code
_entity_poly.pdbx_strand_id
1 'polypeptide(L)'
;ENKGISTLVIAASSLDDIVAISIFGVFMGMIFSPGDLTQQLLQGPLEMVIGLTFGITWGLIASFIPHRDDKYVIAKRSVMIGAGGLCAVLGSELIHYSGAGPLACIVASFIACLSWKLQGWSNTHNPVSDVFAKIWLILQPMLFGLIGAEINLTSLELNTVGLGLVVII
;
A
#
# COMPACT_ATOMS: atom_id res chain seq x y z
N GLU A 1 18.12 -24.49 7.55
CA GLU A 1 18.25 -23.18 6.87
C GLU A 1 17.83 -22.07 7.83
N ASN A 2 18.79 -21.58 8.64
CA ASN A 2 18.55 -20.61 9.72
C ASN A 2 19.23 -19.29 9.37
N LYS A 3 18.61 -18.46 8.52
CA LYS A 3 19.09 -17.09 8.34
C LYS A 3 17.90 -16.17 8.17
N GLY A 4 17.58 -15.44 9.24
CA GLY A 4 16.61 -14.33 9.24
C GLY A 4 16.92 -13.22 8.23
N ILE A 5 17.97 -13.36 7.42
CA ILE A 5 18.30 -12.53 6.26
C ILE A 5 17.13 -12.47 5.28
N SER A 6 16.49 -13.60 4.95
CA SER A 6 15.34 -13.58 4.01
C SER A 6 14.15 -12.81 4.59
N THR A 7 13.83 -13.01 5.87
CA THR A 7 12.78 -12.25 6.57
C THR A 7 13.13 -10.77 6.69
N LEU A 8 14.39 -10.44 6.98
CA LEU A 8 14.88 -9.07 7.09
C LEU A 8 14.78 -8.34 5.74
N VAL A 9 15.15 -9.00 4.65
CA VAL A 9 15.05 -8.45 3.29
C VAL A 9 13.60 -8.19 2.91
N ILE A 10 12.68 -9.12 3.19
CA ILE A 10 11.24 -8.94 2.91
C ILE A 10 10.65 -7.78 3.75
N ALA A 11 11.05 -7.67 5.02
CA ALA A 11 10.61 -6.57 5.86
C ALA A 11 11.17 -5.22 5.39
N ALA A 12 12.45 -5.19 4.99
CA ALA A 12 13.10 -4.01 4.45
C ALA A 12 12.48 -3.56 3.13
N SER A 13 12.20 -4.48 2.20
CA SER A 13 11.54 -4.15 0.93
C SER A 13 10.12 -3.62 1.15
N SER A 14 9.37 -4.21 2.08
CA SER A 14 8.02 -3.74 2.41
C SER A 14 8.04 -2.33 3.01
N LEU A 15 9.03 -2.01 3.85
CA LEU A 15 9.22 -0.66 4.38
C LEU A 15 9.65 0.33 3.29
N ASP A 16 10.54 -0.09 2.39
CA ASP A 16 10.98 0.71 1.25
C ASP A 16 9.78 1.10 0.36
N ASP A 17 8.92 0.13 0.02
CA ASP A 17 7.70 0.37 -0.76
C ASP A 17 6.78 1.39 -0.07
N ILE A 18 6.57 1.27 1.26
CA ILE A 18 5.74 2.22 2.04
C ILE A 18 6.33 3.62 2.00
N VAL A 19 7.64 3.74 2.24
CA VAL A 19 8.34 5.03 2.27
C VAL A 19 8.35 5.66 0.88
N ALA A 20 8.61 4.88 -0.16
CA ALA A 20 8.61 5.33 -1.55
C ALA A 20 7.21 5.83 -1.98
N ILE A 21 6.15 5.07 -1.70
CA ILE A 21 4.76 5.49 -1.99
C ILE A 21 4.41 6.78 -1.26
N SER A 22 4.80 6.89 0.02
CA SER A 22 4.52 8.08 0.82
C SER A 22 5.23 9.31 0.27
N ILE A 23 6.53 9.19 -0.01
CA ILE A 23 7.36 10.26 -0.55
C ILE A 23 6.91 10.66 -1.96
N PHE A 24 6.53 9.70 -2.79
CA PHE A 24 5.96 9.97 -4.12
C PHE A 24 4.67 10.77 -4.02
N GLY A 25 3.78 10.42 -3.08
CA GLY A 25 2.58 11.21 -2.77
C GLY A 25 2.90 12.65 -2.41
N VAL A 26 3.90 12.87 -1.53
CA VAL A 26 4.37 14.22 -1.16
C VAL A 26 4.85 15.00 -2.39
N PHE A 27 5.67 14.39 -3.25
CA PHE A 27 6.19 15.06 -4.45
C PHE A 27 5.08 15.36 -5.46
N MET A 28 4.13 14.45 -5.67
CA MET A 28 2.97 14.69 -6.53
C MET A 28 2.09 15.82 -5.99
N GLY A 29 1.83 15.85 -4.67
CA GLY A 29 1.15 16.95 -4.00
C GLY A 29 1.86 18.29 -4.22
N MET A 30 3.19 18.31 -4.15
CA MET A 30 3.99 19.51 -4.41
C MET A 30 3.90 19.98 -5.88
N ILE A 31 3.98 19.06 -6.84
CA ILE A 31 3.98 19.37 -8.28
C ILE A 31 2.61 19.86 -8.76
N PHE A 32 1.53 19.28 -8.25
CA PHE A 32 0.17 19.50 -8.75
C PHE A 32 -0.71 20.41 -7.88
N SER A 33 -0.27 20.84 -6.69
CA SER A 33 -1.03 21.75 -5.82
C SER A 33 -0.78 23.23 -6.19
N PRO A 34 -1.82 23.98 -6.64
CA PRO A 34 -1.68 25.42 -6.89
C PRO A 34 -1.65 26.17 -5.55
N GLY A 35 -0.46 26.51 -5.04
CA GLY A 35 -0.29 27.16 -3.74
C GLY A 35 1.12 27.72 -3.49
N ASP A 36 1.31 28.35 -2.34
CA ASP A 36 2.61 28.89 -1.91
C ASP A 36 3.56 27.75 -1.47
N LEU A 37 4.86 27.90 -1.73
CA LEU A 37 5.86 26.83 -1.61
C LEU A 37 5.96 26.28 -0.16
N THR A 38 5.64 27.14 0.82
CA THR A 38 5.61 26.80 2.24
C THR A 38 4.43 25.89 2.61
N GLN A 39 3.26 26.07 2.00
CA GLN A 39 2.09 25.22 2.23
C GLN A 39 2.26 23.84 1.59
N GLN A 40 2.90 23.78 0.42
CA GLN A 40 3.24 22.52 -0.27
C GLN A 40 4.26 21.69 0.52
N LEU A 41 5.26 22.34 1.12
CA LEU A 41 6.23 21.64 1.96
C LEU A 41 5.58 21.08 3.23
N LEU A 42 4.58 21.78 3.79
CA LEU A 42 3.84 21.33 4.97
C LEU A 42 2.82 20.23 4.66
N GLN A 43 2.30 20.20 3.43
CA GLN A 43 1.30 19.24 2.97
C GLN A 43 1.83 17.80 3.06
N GLY A 44 3.08 17.56 2.67
CA GLY A 44 3.67 16.21 2.72
C GLY A 44 3.70 15.56 4.10
N PRO A 45 4.33 16.20 5.11
CA PRO A 45 4.30 15.71 6.49
C PRO A 45 2.87 15.56 7.04
N LEU A 46 1.96 16.45 6.66
CA LEU A 46 0.57 16.40 7.10
C LEU A 46 -0.18 15.18 6.52
N GLU A 47 0.01 14.87 5.23
CA GLU A 47 -0.50 13.65 4.60
C GLU A 47 -0.01 12.39 5.31
N MET A 48 1.27 12.38 5.70
CA MET A 48 1.86 11.27 6.44
C MET A 48 1.18 11.07 7.80
N VAL A 49 0.96 12.16 8.55
CA VAL A 49 0.29 12.11 9.86
C VAL A 49 -1.16 11.66 9.71
N ILE A 50 -1.89 12.16 8.71
CA ILE A 50 -3.29 11.77 8.45
C ILE A 50 -3.35 10.27 8.07
N GLY A 51 -2.50 9.83 7.13
CA GLY A 51 -2.45 8.44 6.71
C GLY A 51 -2.12 7.49 7.85
N LEU A 52 -1.13 7.83 8.68
CA LEU A 52 -0.76 7.04 9.87
C LEU A 52 -1.89 6.97 10.89
N THR A 53 -2.48 8.11 11.25
CA THR A 53 -3.53 8.15 12.28
C THR A 53 -4.79 7.42 11.84
N PHE A 54 -5.25 7.65 10.59
CA PHE A 54 -6.39 6.94 10.03
C PHE A 54 -6.10 5.44 9.86
N GLY A 55 -4.91 5.08 9.35
CA GLY A 55 -4.51 3.70 9.18
C GLY A 55 -4.46 2.92 10.50
N ILE A 56 -3.85 3.50 11.55
CA ILE A 56 -3.79 2.87 12.89
C ILE A 56 -5.19 2.68 13.45
N THR A 57 -6.02 3.72 13.42
CA THR A 57 -7.38 3.65 13.97
C THR A 57 -8.24 2.63 13.22
N TRP A 58 -8.23 2.64 11.89
CA TRP A 58 -8.98 1.67 11.08
C TRP A 58 -8.46 0.24 11.24
N GLY A 59 -7.13 0.05 11.28
CA GLY A 59 -6.51 -1.26 11.49
C GLY A 59 -6.87 -1.87 12.85
N LEU A 60 -6.95 -1.05 13.91
CA LEU A 60 -7.41 -1.49 15.22
C LEU A 60 -8.90 -1.87 15.17
N ILE A 61 -9.75 -1.04 14.55
CA ILE A 61 -11.19 -1.32 14.39
C ILE A 61 -11.39 -2.66 13.67
N ALA A 62 -10.72 -2.87 12.53
CA ALA A 62 -10.77 -4.12 11.77
C ALA A 62 -10.18 -5.32 12.51
N SER A 63 -9.38 -5.07 13.57
CA SER A 63 -8.87 -6.13 14.42
C SER A 63 -9.85 -6.60 15.48
N PHE A 64 -10.63 -5.68 16.06
CA PHE A 64 -11.60 -5.99 17.11
C PHE A 64 -12.98 -6.38 16.57
N ILE A 65 -13.39 -5.77 15.45
CA ILE A 65 -14.65 -6.03 14.75
C ILE A 65 -14.25 -6.70 13.43
N PRO A 66 -14.63 -7.96 13.14
CA PRO A 66 -15.61 -8.84 13.76
C PRO A 66 -15.04 -9.69 14.91
N HIS A 67 -15.95 -10.15 15.79
CA HIS A 67 -15.61 -11.04 16.90
C HIS A 67 -15.00 -12.35 16.41
N ARG A 68 -14.13 -12.92 17.24
CA ARG A 68 -13.20 -13.98 16.86
C ARG A 68 -13.91 -15.32 16.63
N ASP A 69 -15.06 -15.50 17.28
CA ASP A 69 -15.90 -16.70 17.18
C ASP A 69 -16.92 -16.63 16.04
N ASP A 70 -16.88 -15.59 15.19
CA ASP A 70 -17.76 -15.49 14.03
C ASP A 70 -17.36 -16.48 12.93
N LYS A 71 -18.33 -17.27 12.46
CA LYS A 71 -18.15 -18.25 11.36
C LYS A 71 -17.58 -17.63 10.08
N TYR A 72 -17.83 -16.34 9.83
CA TYR A 72 -17.39 -15.63 8.63
C TYR A 72 -16.32 -14.56 8.93
N VAL A 73 -15.60 -14.69 10.04
CA VAL A 73 -14.60 -13.70 10.50
C VAL A 73 -13.56 -13.37 9.43
N ILE A 74 -13.08 -14.36 8.66
CA ILE A 74 -12.08 -14.18 7.61
C ILE A 74 -12.63 -13.27 6.51
N ALA A 75 -13.79 -13.61 5.94
CA ALA A 75 -14.41 -12.85 4.87
C ALA A 75 -14.73 -11.41 5.31
N LYS A 76 -15.30 -11.24 6.51
CA LYS A 76 -15.64 -9.92 7.05
C LYS A 76 -14.39 -9.07 7.29
N ARG A 77 -13.32 -9.62 7.85
CA ARG A 77 -12.03 -8.92 8.04
C ARG A 77 -11.40 -8.53 6.70
N SER A 78 -11.42 -9.44 5.72
CA SER A 78 -10.95 -9.15 4.35
C SER A 78 -11.73 -8.01 3.71
N VAL A 79 -13.07 -8.02 3.82
CA VAL A 79 -13.93 -6.96 3.28
C VAL A 79 -13.68 -5.63 4.01
N MET A 80 -13.52 -5.63 5.34
CA MET A 80 -13.25 -4.40 6.09
C MET A 80 -11.91 -3.75 5.73
N ILE A 81 -10.87 -4.56 5.55
CA ILE A 81 -9.56 -4.05 5.11
C ILE A 81 -9.62 -3.59 3.66
N GLY A 82 -10.24 -4.38 2.77
CA GLY A 82 -10.31 -4.06 1.34
C GLY A 82 -11.18 -2.83 1.05
N ALA A 83 -12.39 -2.79 1.59
CA ALA A 83 -13.30 -1.66 1.43
C ALA A 83 -12.77 -0.41 2.15
N GLY A 84 -12.24 -0.57 3.37
CA GLY A 84 -11.64 0.55 4.10
C GLY A 84 -10.41 1.12 3.40
N GLY A 85 -9.56 0.27 2.82
CA GLY A 85 -8.43 0.70 1.99
C GLY A 85 -8.88 1.44 0.74
N LEU A 86 -9.88 0.93 0.03
CA LEU A 86 -10.45 1.60 -1.15
C LEU A 86 -11.06 2.96 -0.78
N CYS A 87 -11.82 3.02 0.31
CA CYS A 87 -12.38 4.25 0.84
C CYS A 87 -11.29 5.24 1.26
N ALA A 88 -10.18 4.77 1.85
CA ALA A 88 -9.06 5.62 2.22
C ALA A 88 -8.39 6.23 0.98
N VAL A 89 -8.12 5.43 -0.05
CA VAL A 89 -7.51 5.90 -1.30
C VAL A 89 -8.43 6.91 -2.00
N LEU A 90 -9.68 6.54 -2.28
CA LEU A 90 -10.63 7.40 -2.98
C LEU A 90 -11.01 8.64 -2.14
N GLY A 91 -11.16 8.47 -0.84
CA GLY A 91 -11.50 9.56 0.09
C GLY A 91 -10.36 10.57 0.24
N SER A 92 -9.10 10.09 0.26
CA SER A 92 -7.92 10.95 0.34
C SER A 92 -7.76 11.85 -0.88
N GLU A 93 -8.12 11.33 -2.06
CA GLU A 93 -8.13 12.10 -3.30
C GLU A 93 -9.18 13.22 -3.27
N LEU A 94 -10.37 12.93 -2.73
CA LEU A 94 -11.46 13.92 -2.59
C LEU A 94 -11.12 15.09 -1.67
N ILE A 95 -10.26 14.86 -0.66
CA ILE A 95 -9.81 15.91 0.27
C ILE A 95 -8.48 16.55 -0.14
N HIS A 96 -7.99 16.27 -1.36
CA HIS A 96 -6.72 16.76 -1.92
C HIS A 96 -5.45 16.33 -1.16
N TYR A 97 -5.51 15.21 -0.44
CA TYR A 97 -4.39 14.64 0.29
C TYR A 97 -4.07 13.23 -0.24
N SER A 98 -3.77 13.14 -1.53
CA SER A 98 -3.68 11.87 -2.27
C SER A 98 -2.65 10.88 -1.74
N GLY A 99 -1.57 11.36 -1.09
CA GLY A 99 -0.59 10.50 -0.44
C GLY A 99 -1.10 9.81 0.83
N ALA A 100 -2.11 10.37 1.51
CA ALA A 100 -2.59 9.86 2.79
C ALA A 100 -3.35 8.53 2.65
N GLY A 101 -4.08 8.32 1.56
CA GLY A 101 -4.94 7.14 1.36
C GLY A 101 -4.18 5.82 1.19
N PRO A 102 -3.20 5.74 0.26
CA PRO A 102 -2.35 4.56 0.12
C PRO A 102 -1.60 4.23 1.41
N LEU A 103 -1.06 5.24 2.09
CA LEU A 103 -0.38 5.07 3.38
C LEU A 103 -1.34 4.51 4.44
N ALA A 104 -2.54 5.07 4.57
CA ALA A 104 -3.58 4.56 5.46
C ALA A 104 -3.94 3.09 5.17
N CYS A 105 -4.04 2.70 3.90
CA CYS A 105 -4.32 1.32 3.50
C CYS A 105 -3.24 0.35 3.99
N ILE A 106 -1.96 0.69 3.79
CA ILE A 106 -0.86 -0.18 4.21
C ILE A 106 -0.76 -0.22 5.74
N VAL A 107 -0.86 0.91 6.42
CA VAL A 107 -0.80 0.98 7.88
C VAL A 107 -1.97 0.20 8.52
N ALA A 108 -3.18 0.33 8.00
CA ALA A 108 -4.34 -0.43 8.50
C ALA A 108 -4.15 -1.94 8.35
N SER A 109 -3.66 -2.40 7.20
CA SER A 109 -3.42 -3.83 6.97
C SER A 109 -2.28 -4.36 7.86
N PHE A 110 -1.22 -3.57 8.08
CA PHE A 110 -0.13 -3.92 8.97
C PHE A 110 -0.59 -4.05 10.43
N ILE A 111 -1.32 -3.05 10.95
CA ILE A 111 -1.83 -3.05 12.32
C ILE A 111 -2.84 -4.20 12.54
N ALA A 112 -3.71 -4.46 11.57
CA ALA A 112 -4.64 -5.57 11.63
C ALA A 112 -3.90 -6.92 11.67
N CYS A 113 -2.92 -7.13 10.79
CA CYS A 113 -2.10 -8.34 10.77
C CYS A 113 -1.33 -8.55 12.08
N LEU A 114 -0.70 -7.50 12.61
CA LEU A 114 0.01 -7.55 13.89
C LEU A 114 -0.93 -7.92 15.03
N SER A 115 -2.09 -7.28 15.09
CA SER A 115 -3.08 -7.51 16.14
C SER A 115 -3.65 -8.93 16.07
N TRP A 116 -3.88 -9.48 14.88
CA TRP A 116 -4.32 -10.88 14.72
C TRP A 116 -3.24 -11.89 15.11
N LYS A 117 -1.96 -11.59 14.87
CA LYS A 117 -0.84 -12.40 15.38
C LYS A 117 -0.81 -12.41 16.92
N LEU A 118 -0.93 -11.23 17.55
CA LEU A 118 -0.99 -11.11 19.02
C LEU A 118 -2.20 -11.81 19.62
N GLN A 119 -3.30 -11.84 18.88
CA GLN A 119 -4.51 -12.54 19.24
C GLN A 119 -4.31 -14.08 19.25
N GLY A 120 -3.35 -14.63 18.50
CA GLY A 120 -3.05 -16.08 18.49
C GLY A 120 -3.20 -16.73 17.12
N TRP A 121 -3.28 -15.94 16.04
CA TRP A 121 -3.10 -16.48 14.69
C TRP A 121 -1.64 -16.91 14.50
N SER A 122 -1.44 -17.98 13.72
CA SER A 122 -0.10 -18.50 13.47
C SER A 122 0.78 -17.43 12.81
N ASN A 123 2.04 -17.35 13.23
CA ASN A 123 3.04 -16.50 12.58
C ASN A 123 3.26 -16.88 11.11
N THR A 124 2.93 -18.12 10.73
CA THR A 124 3.13 -18.66 9.37
C THR A 124 1.89 -18.60 8.48
N HIS A 125 0.70 -18.37 9.03
CA HIS A 125 -0.53 -18.47 8.26
C HIS A 125 -1.58 -17.43 8.69
N ASN A 126 -1.92 -16.56 7.74
CA ASN A 126 -2.96 -15.56 7.87
C ASN A 126 -4.02 -15.79 6.77
N PRO A 127 -5.22 -16.28 7.10
CA PRO A 127 -6.24 -16.59 6.10
C PRO A 127 -6.78 -15.35 5.37
N VAL A 128 -6.68 -14.16 5.97
CA VAL A 128 -7.04 -12.89 5.29
C VAL A 128 -6.02 -12.59 4.18
N SER A 129 -4.75 -12.91 4.41
CA SER A 129 -3.69 -12.76 3.40
C SER A 129 -3.95 -13.63 2.18
N ASP A 130 -4.46 -14.85 2.37
CA ASP A 130 -4.77 -15.77 1.27
C ASP A 130 -5.88 -15.22 0.35
N VAL A 131 -6.86 -14.52 0.93
CA VAL A 131 -7.91 -13.86 0.15
C VAL A 131 -7.31 -12.78 -0.76
N PHE A 132 -6.45 -11.91 -0.20
CA PHE A 132 -5.77 -10.89 -0.99
C PHE A 132 -4.78 -11.48 -2.00
N ALA A 133 -4.11 -12.60 -1.68
CA ALA A 133 -3.26 -13.30 -2.64
C ALA A 133 -4.04 -13.82 -3.85
N LYS A 134 -5.25 -14.36 -3.64
CA LYS A 134 -6.14 -14.79 -4.75
C LYS A 134 -6.59 -13.61 -5.61
N ILE A 135 -6.92 -12.47 -4.98
CA ILE A 135 -7.28 -11.24 -5.69
C ILE A 135 -6.07 -10.74 -6.50
N TRP A 136 -4.88 -10.78 -5.91
CA TRP A 136 -3.64 -10.35 -6.54
C TRP A 136 -3.29 -11.14 -7.79
N LEU A 137 -3.60 -12.45 -7.86
CA LEU A 137 -3.39 -13.24 -9.08
C LEU A 137 -4.12 -12.67 -10.31
N ILE A 138 -5.24 -11.99 -10.10
CA ILE A 138 -6.01 -11.33 -11.17
C ILE A 138 -5.51 -9.90 -11.39
N LEU A 139 -5.24 -9.16 -10.31
CA LEU A 139 -4.82 -7.75 -10.39
C LEU A 139 -3.40 -7.59 -10.93
N GLN A 140 -2.48 -8.49 -10.60
CA GLN A 140 -1.08 -8.42 -11.03
C GLN A 140 -0.92 -8.31 -12.55
N PRO A 141 -1.46 -9.23 -13.39
CA PRO A 141 -1.34 -9.10 -14.84
C PRO A 141 -2.09 -7.88 -15.39
N MET A 142 -3.19 -7.47 -14.77
CA MET A 142 -3.91 -6.25 -15.15
C MET A 142 -3.07 -4.99 -14.90
N LEU A 143 -2.40 -4.90 -13.74
CA LEU A 143 -1.52 -3.78 -13.39
C LEU A 143 -0.33 -3.69 -14.35
N PHE A 144 0.37 -4.79 -14.59
CA PHE A 144 1.49 -4.79 -15.55
C PHE A 144 1.04 -4.50 -16.98
N GLY A 145 -0.13 -5.01 -17.39
CA GLY A 145 -0.70 -4.72 -18.70
C GLY A 145 -1.06 -3.24 -18.87
N LEU A 146 -1.66 -2.62 -17.84
CA LEU A 146 -2.06 -1.21 -17.89
C LEU A 146 -0.85 -0.27 -17.87
N ILE A 147 0.12 -0.51 -16.98
CA ILE A 147 1.38 0.25 -16.93
C ILE A 147 2.12 0.13 -18.28
N GLY A 148 2.17 -1.08 -18.85
CA GLY A 148 2.79 -1.29 -20.16
C GLY A 148 2.07 -0.56 -21.30
N ALA A 149 0.74 -0.45 -21.24
CA ALA A 149 -0.06 0.27 -22.23
C ALA A 149 0.10 1.80 -22.14
N GLU A 150 0.47 2.34 -20.98
CA GLU A 150 0.71 3.76 -20.78
C GLU A 150 2.04 4.24 -21.39
N ILE A 151 2.95 3.31 -21.73
CA ILE A 151 4.25 3.63 -22.32
C ILE A 151 4.10 4.12 -23.77
N ASN A 152 4.42 5.39 -24.01
CA ASN A 152 4.46 5.96 -25.36
C ASN A 152 5.76 5.59 -26.10
N LEU A 153 5.72 4.55 -26.92
CA LEU A 153 6.85 4.06 -27.73
C LEU A 153 7.46 5.10 -28.68
N THR A 154 6.71 6.13 -29.08
CA THR A 154 7.20 7.17 -30.00
C THR A 154 8.13 8.15 -29.30
N SER A 155 8.04 8.28 -27.97
CA SER A 155 8.92 9.12 -27.16
C SER A 155 10.16 8.40 -26.64
N LEU A 156 10.31 7.10 -26.90
CA LEU A 156 11.48 6.32 -26.47
C LEU A 156 12.62 6.41 -27.48
N GLU A 157 13.76 6.91 -27.01
CA GLU A 157 15.01 6.81 -27.76
C GLU A 157 15.48 5.35 -27.81
N LEU A 158 15.55 4.80 -29.02
CA LEU A 158 15.96 3.42 -29.29
C LEU A 158 17.34 3.06 -28.71
N ASN A 159 18.24 4.04 -28.57
CA ASN A 159 19.56 3.84 -27.97
C ASN A 159 19.46 3.52 -26.46
N THR A 160 18.63 4.26 -25.74
CA THR A 160 18.36 4.04 -24.31
C THR A 160 17.66 2.71 -24.06
N VAL A 161 16.73 2.33 -24.95
CA VAL A 161 16.08 1.01 -24.91
C VAL A 161 17.08 -0.12 -25.15
N GLY A 162 17.99 0.05 -26.12
CA GLY A 162 19.04 -0.92 -26.43
C GLY A 162 20.01 -1.12 -25.26
N LEU A 163 20.45 -0.02 -24.63
CA LEU A 163 21.30 -0.09 -23.43
C LEU A 163 20.57 -0.73 -22.24
N GLY A 164 19.29 -0.43 -22.05
CA GLY A 164 18.46 -1.06 -21.02
C GLY A 164 18.34 -2.58 -21.20
N LEU A 165 18.15 -3.05 -22.45
CA LEU A 165 18.13 -4.47 -22.78
C LEU A 165 19.46 -5.18 -22.46
N VAL A 166 20.59 -4.52 -22.70
CA VAL A 166 21.93 -5.06 -22.39
C VAL A 166 22.17 -5.18 -20.88
N VAL A 167 21.57 -4.33 -20.05
CA VAL A 167 21.69 -4.43 -18.58
C VAL A 167 20.81 -5.54 -18.00
N ILE A 168 19.69 -5.84 -18.65
CA ILE A 168 18.74 -6.87 -18.21
C ILE A 168 19.20 -8.29 -18.59
N ILE A 169 19.96 -8.43 -19.67
CA ILE A 169 20.55 -9.69 -20.16
C ILE A 169 21.87 -9.97 -19.45
#